data_AF-A0A520AIV6-F1
#
_entry.id   AF-A0A520AIV6-F1
#
_cell.length_a   1.000
_cell.length_b   1.000
_cell.length_c   1.000
_cell.angle_alpha   90.00
_cell.angle_beta   90.00
_cell.angle_gamma   90.00
#
_symmetry.space_group_name_H-M   'P 1'
#
loop_
_entity.id
_entity.type
_entity.pdbx_description
1 polymer ?
#
loop_
_entity_poly.entity_id
_entity_poly.type
_entity_poly.pdbx_seq_one_letter_code
_entity_poly.pdbx_strand_id
1 'polypeptide(L)'
;MKKLLALITVLSISSFAFAQDKIVKDIDFDGKNDTVYIDQKALQIVCRLSTQNFKKLRSKEIEMSSDNTYVKATRNGFELRNNWMRAGYACQFRYEKVEKSIRLIGITEYAFGNAANDGSGEA
;
A
#
# COMPACT_ATOMS: atom_id res chain seq x y z
N MET A 1 43.66 -2.92 1.46
CA MET A 1 42.67 -3.74 2.20
C MET A 1 41.74 -2.90 3.09
N LYS A 2 42.25 -2.04 3.99
CA LYS A 2 41.42 -1.20 4.88
C LYS A 2 40.36 -0.32 4.17
N LYS A 3 40.73 0.28 3.03
CA LYS A 3 39.81 1.10 2.21
C LYS A 3 38.70 0.30 1.52
N LEU A 4 39.01 -0.94 1.11
CA LEU A 4 38.03 -1.84 0.50
C LEU A 4 37.03 -2.35 1.55
N LEU A 5 37.51 -2.64 2.76
CA LEU A 5 36.67 -3.03 3.89
C LEU A 5 35.70 -1.90 4.28
N ALA A 6 36.18 -0.65 4.34
CA ALA A 6 35.31 0.50 4.63
C ALA A 6 34.22 0.69 3.55
N LEU A 7 34.55 0.48 2.27
CA LEU A 7 33.59 0.58 1.18
C LEU A 7 32.50 -0.51 1.28
N ILE A 8 32.89 -1.75 1.60
CA ILE A 8 31.95 -2.87 1.81
C ILE A 8 31.03 -2.56 2.99
N THR A 9 31.56 -2.06 4.11
CA THR A 9 30.74 -1.68 5.28
C THR A 9 29.72 -0.59 4.94
N VAL A 10 30.10 0.42 4.16
CA VAL A 10 29.17 1.49 3.72
C VAL A 10 28.09 0.97 2.77
N LEU A 11 28.43 0.05 1.86
CA LEU A 11 27.47 -0.59 0.95
C LEU A 11 26.46 -1.48 1.68
N SER A 12 26.88 -2.15 2.75
CA SER A 12 26.00 -3.01 3.55
C SER A 12 24.97 -2.20 4.33
N ILE A 13 25.34 -1.03 4.85
CA ILE A 13 24.43 -0.18 5.65
C ILE A 13 23.33 0.45 4.79
N SER A 14 23.62 0.79 3.52
CA SER A 14 22.63 1.39 2.62
C SER A 14 21.53 0.41 2.16
N SER A 15 21.79 -0.90 2.24
CA SER A 15 20.85 -1.93 1.80
C SER A 15 19.67 -2.13 2.77
N PHE A 16 19.85 -1.84 4.06
CA PHE A 16 18.79 -1.99 5.07
C PHE A 16 17.73 -0.88 5.07
N ALA A 17 17.95 0.22 4.34
CA ALA A 17 17.12 1.42 4.42
C ALA A 17 15.86 1.40 3.53
N PHE A 18 15.60 0.33 2.76
CA PHE A 18 14.61 0.36 1.66
C PHE A 18 13.48 -0.68 1.71
N ALA A 19 13.26 -1.38 2.82
CA ALA A 19 12.20 -2.39 2.92
C ALA A 19 10.79 -1.84 3.23
N GLN A 20 10.47 -0.59 2.87
CA GLN A 20 9.10 -0.10 3.01
C GLN A 20 8.27 -0.56 1.81
N ASP A 21 7.21 -1.33 2.07
CA ASP A 21 6.25 -1.76 1.05
C ASP A 21 5.65 -0.55 0.33
N LYS A 22 6.09 -0.38 -0.91
CA LYS A 22 5.72 0.74 -1.78
C LYS A 22 5.43 0.21 -3.16
N ILE A 23 4.32 0.64 -3.72
CA ILE A 23 3.98 0.44 -5.13
C ILE A 23 4.80 1.45 -5.96
N VAL A 24 5.44 0.96 -7.03
CA VAL A 24 6.02 1.78 -8.10
C VAL A 24 5.34 1.39 -9.40
N LYS A 25 4.45 2.24 -9.91
CA LYS A 25 3.62 1.96 -11.09
C LYS A 25 3.06 3.26 -11.66
N ASP A 26 2.81 3.33 -12.96
CA ASP A 26 1.99 4.37 -13.59
C ASP A 26 0.51 4.25 -13.14
N ILE A 27 0.10 5.10 -12.20
CA ILE A 27 -1.24 5.12 -11.60
C ILE A 27 -2.15 6.13 -12.30
N ASP A 28 -1.58 7.25 -12.78
CA ASP A 28 -2.32 8.32 -13.44
C ASP A 28 -2.33 8.27 -14.97
N PHE A 29 -1.69 7.25 -15.55
CA PHE A 29 -1.66 6.90 -16.97
C PHE A 29 -0.98 7.96 -17.84
N ASP A 30 0.09 8.57 -17.35
CA ASP A 30 0.94 9.51 -18.10
C ASP A 30 2.25 8.89 -18.61
N GLY A 31 2.46 7.58 -18.39
CA GLY A 31 3.65 6.84 -18.81
C GLY A 31 4.84 6.98 -17.85
N LYS A 32 4.69 7.66 -16.71
CA LYS A 32 5.75 7.79 -15.69
C LYS A 32 5.35 7.01 -14.43
N ASN A 33 6.37 6.57 -13.69
CA ASN A 33 6.13 5.82 -12.46
C ASN A 33 5.70 6.73 -11.32
N ASP A 34 4.59 6.38 -10.70
CA ASP A 34 4.09 6.95 -9.45
C ASP A 34 4.50 6.10 -8.25
N THR A 35 4.22 6.64 -7.06
CA THR A 35 4.40 5.87 -5.82
C THR A 35 3.17 5.91 -4.93
N VAL A 36 2.86 4.75 -4.34
CA VAL A 36 1.84 4.61 -3.30
C VAL A 36 2.43 3.81 -2.14
N TYR A 37 2.27 4.31 -0.92
CA TYR A 37 2.73 3.65 0.30
C TYR A 37 1.88 4.06 1.50
N ILE A 38 2.03 3.35 2.61
CA ILE A 38 1.43 3.72 3.90
C ILE A 38 2.47 4.49 4.73
N ASP A 39 2.11 5.70 5.16
CA ASP A 39 2.84 6.45 6.18
C ASP A 39 2.50 5.84 7.54
N GLN A 40 3.36 4.95 8.04
CA GLN A 40 3.13 4.19 9.28
C GLN A 40 3.05 5.05 10.54
N LYS A 41 3.48 6.33 10.48
CA LYS A 41 3.35 7.25 11.62
C LYS A 41 2.00 7.96 11.63
N ALA A 42 1.56 8.40 10.46
CA ALA A 42 0.28 9.10 10.30
C ALA A 42 -0.90 8.16 10.01
N LEU A 43 -0.61 6.86 9.80
CA LEU A 43 -1.56 5.83 9.38
C LEU A 43 -2.37 6.26 8.15
N GLN A 44 -1.69 6.76 7.12
CA GLN A 44 -2.32 7.31 5.91
C GLN A 44 -1.75 6.67 4.65
N ILE A 45 -2.59 6.50 3.63
CA ILE A 45 -2.13 6.22 2.27
C ILE A 45 -1.53 7.52 1.73
N VAL A 46 -0.31 7.44 1.21
CA VAL A 46 0.36 8.53 0.52
C VAL A 46 0.57 8.15 -0.93
N CYS A 47 -0.01 8.94 -1.82
CA CYS A 47 0.21 8.86 -3.26
C CYS A 47 1.11 10.02 -3.71
N ARG A 48 2.05 9.75 -4.62
CA ARG A 48 2.84 10.79 -5.31
C ARG A 48 2.74 10.52 -6.81
N LEU A 49 1.95 11.35 -7.46
CA LEU A 49 1.58 11.20 -8.87
C LEU A 49 2.41 12.14 -9.74
N SER A 50 2.87 11.65 -10.89
CA SER A 50 3.66 12.36 -11.89
C SER A 50 2.92 13.56 -12.46
N THR A 51 1.62 13.43 -12.76
CA THR A 51 0.75 14.52 -13.24
C THR A 51 0.56 15.64 -12.21
N GLN A 52 0.93 15.39 -10.96
CA GLN A 52 0.83 16.33 -9.84
C GLN A 52 2.20 16.70 -9.25
N ASN A 53 3.26 16.59 -10.06
CA ASN A 53 4.63 16.93 -9.69
C ASN A 53 5.11 16.18 -8.43
N PHE A 54 4.63 14.95 -8.22
CA PHE A 54 4.96 14.10 -7.08
C PHE A 54 4.69 14.73 -5.71
N LYS A 55 3.73 15.66 -5.63
CA LYS A 55 3.21 16.18 -4.35
C LYS A 55 2.61 15.03 -3.54
N LYS A 56 2.75 15.08 -2.22
CA LYS A 56 2.16 14.07 -1.31
C LYS A 56 0.65 14.30 -1.22
N LEU A 57 -0.11 13.43 -1.87
CA LEU A 57 -1.56 13.33 -1.68
C LEU A 57 -1.80 12.34 -0.54
N ARG A 58 -2.53 12.77 0.49
CA ARG A 58 -2.76 11.99 1.70
C ARG A 58 -4.23 11.61 1.80
N SER A 59 -4.50 10.35 2.15
CA SER A 59 -5.85 9.94 2.57
C SER A 59 -6.18 10.52 3.95
N LYS A 60 -7.41 10.27 4.40
CA LYS A 60 -7.71 10.27 5.83
C LYS A 60 -6.93 9.16 6.54
N GLU A 61 -6.86 9.25 7.86
CA GLU A 61 -6.29 8.20 8.71
C GLU A 61 -7.00 6.86 8.50
N ILE A 62 -6.25 5.77 8.58
CA ILE A 62 -6.71 4.39 8.47
C ILE A 62 -7.01 3.90 9.90
N GLU A 63 -8.26 4.01 10.32
CA GLU A 63 -8.68 3.72 11.70
C GLU A 63 -8.39 2.27 12.14
N MET A 64 -8.52 1.30 11.23
CA MET A 64 -8.29 -0.13 11.51
C MET A 64 -6.95 -0.64 10.96
N SER A 65 -5.92 0.22 10.96
CA SER A 65 -4.60 -0.23 10.53
C SER A 65 -3.99 -1.22 11.53
N SER A 66 -3.31 -2.24 11.00
CA SER A 66 -2.54 -3.20 11.79
C SER A 66 -1.28 -3.62 11.02
N ASP A 67 -0.46 -4.47 11.61
CA ASP A 67 0.73 -5.03 10.94
C ASP A 67 0.39 -5.80 9.65
N ASN A 68 -0.88 -6.20 9.48
CA ASN A 68 -1.39 -6.86 8.29
C ASN A 68 -1.97 -5.88 7.24
N THR A 69 -1.82 -4.57 7.45
CA THR A 69 -2.24 -3.55 6.49
C THR A 69 -1.14 -3.28 5.48
N TYR A 70 -1.45 -3.47 4.19
CA TYR A 70 -0.52 -3.21 3.10
C TYR A 70 -1.23 -2.65 1.86
N VAL A 71 -0.44 -2.08 0.95
CA VAL A 71 -0.92 -1.66 -0.37
C VAL A 71 -0.47 -2.62 -1.45
N LYS A 72 -1.35 -2.92 -2.41
CA LYS A 72 -1.06 -3.81 -3.54
C LYS A 72 -1.48 -3.18 -4.85
N ALA A 73 -0.61 -3.23 -5.87
CA ALA A 73 -0.97 -2.76 -7.20
C ALA A 73 -2.04 -3.65 -7.83
N THR A 74 -3.00 -3.05 -8.52
CA THR A 74 -3.97 -3.75 -9.39
C THR A 74 -3.79 -3.30 -10.82
N ARG A 75 -4.48 -3.91 -11.80
CA ARG A 75 -4.35 -3.53 -13.22
C ARG A 75 -4.59 -2.03 -13.46
N ASN A 76 -5.64 -1.47 -12.85
CA ASN A 76 -6.13 -0.11 -13.09
C ASN A 76 -6.12 0.76 -11.82
N GLY A 77 -5.13 0.56 -10.94
CA GLY A 77 -5.02 1.31 -9.68
C GLY A 77 -4.28 0.50 -8.61
N PHE A 78 -4.80 0.53 -7.39
CA PHE A 78 -4.25 -0.20 -6.26
C PHE A 78 -5.33 -0.55 -5.23
N GLU A 79 -4.98 -1.41 -4.28
CA GLU A 79 -5.81 -1.76 -3.13
C GLU A 79 -5.07 -1.46 -1.83
N LEU A 80 -5.80 -0.98 -0.83
CA LEU A 80 -5.43 -1.16 0.57
C LEU A 80 -6.03 -2.48 1.03
N ARG A 81 -5.24 -3.36 1.64
CA ARG A 81 -5.73 -4.61 2.23
C ARG A 81 -5.39 -4.65 3.70
N ASN A 82 -6.34 -5.12 4.51
CA ASN A 82 -6.13 -5.51 5.89
C ASN A 82 -6.69 -6.92 6.04
N ASN A 83 -5.80 -7.91 6.16
CA ASN A 83 -6.17 -9.31 6.17
C ASN A 83 -5.81 -9.95 7.51
N TRP A 84 -6.79 -10.56 8.16
CA TRP A 84 -6.58 -11.44 9.31
C TRP A 84 -7.02 -12.85 8.97
N MET A 85 -6.67 -13.79 9.86
CA MET A 85 -7.03 -15.20 9.68
C MET A 85 -8.54 -15.42 9.51
N ARG A 86 -9.37 -14.62 10.21
CA ARG A 86 -10.82 -14.83 10.29
C ARG A 86 -11.68 -13.67 9.81
N ALA A 87 -11.09 -12.53 9.50
CA ALA A 87 -11.80 -11.41 8.92
C ALA A 87 -10.83 -10.50 8.18
N GLY A 88 -11.34 -9.64 7.31
CA GLY A 88 -10.51 -8.64 6.66
C GLY A 88 -11.30 -7.87 5.62
N TYR A 89 -10.64 -6.86 5.06
CA TYR A 89 -11.21 -6.03 4.02
C TYR A 89 -10.16 -5.58 3.00
N ALA A 90 -10.64 -5.21 1.82
CA ALA A 90 -9.86 -4.53 0.80
C ALA A 90 -10.64 -3.32 0.30
N CYS A 91 -9.94 -2.19 0.21
CA CYS A 91 -10.44 -0.96 -0.39
C CYS A 91 -9.75 -0.76 -1.74
N GLN A 92 -10.52 -0.71 -2.82
CA GLN A 92 -10.02 -0.54 -4.18
C GLN A 92 -9.98 0.94 -4.57
N PHE A 93 -8.84 1.39 -5.06
CA PHE A 93 -8.62 2.77 -5.45
C PHE A 93 -8.22 2.88 -6.92
N ARG A 94 -8.70 3.94 -7.57
CA ARG A 94 -8.37 4.29 -8.97
C ARG A 94 -8.15 5.79 -9.11
N TYR A 95 -7.28 6.18 -10.02
CA TYR A 95 -7.13 7.57 -10.43
C TYR A 95 -8.27 8.01 -11.34
N GLU A 96 -8.88 9.14 -10.99
CA GLU A 96 -9.87 9.85 -11.81
C GLU A 96 -9.22 11.03 -12.52
N LYS A 97 -9.17 10.94 -13.85
CA LYS A 97 -8.43 11.88 -14.70
C LYS A 97 -9.02 13.28 -14.73
N VAL A 98 -10.35 13.39 -14.63
CA VAL A 98 -11.06 14.68 -14.71
C VAL A 98 -10.83 15.49 -13.43
N GLU A 99 -11.01 14.86 -12.27
CA GLU A 99 -10.86 15.46 -10.95
C GLU A 99 -9.40 15.47 -10.47
N LYS A 100 -8.51 14.77 -11.18
CA LYS A 100 -7.10 14.57 -10.82
C LYS A 100 -6.96 14.07 -9.38
N SER A 101 -7.76 13.08 -9.02
CA SER A 101 -7.82 12.56 -7.64
C SER A 101 -7.82 11.03 -7.62
N ILE A 102 -7.48 10.46 -6.47
CA ILE A 102 -7.62 9.02 -6.23
C ILE A 102 -8.98 8.79 -5.58
N ARG A 103 -9.81 7.97 -6.21
CA ARG A 103 -11.17 7.64 -5.75
C ARG A 103 -11.20 6.21 -5.22
N LEU A 104 -11.89 6.03 -4.09
CA LEU A 104 -12.33 4.72 -3.62
C LEU A 104 -13.47 4.23 -4.52
N ILE A 105 -13.27 3.11 -5.21
CA ILE A 105 -14.21 2.57 -6.19
C ILE A 105 -14.89 1.28 -5.75
N GLY A 106 -14.45 0.68 -4.65
CA GLY A 106 -15.02 -0.55 -4.13
C GLY A 106 -14.46 -0.92 -2.78
N ILE A 107 -15.26 -1.62 -2.00
CA ILE A 107 -14.86 -2.26 -0.75
C ILE A 107 -15.29 -3.72 -0.85
N THR A 108 -14.42 -4.64 -0.47
CA THR A 108 -14.75 -6.05 -0.28
C THR A 108 -14.35 -6.46 1.12
N GLU A 109 -15.16 -7.27 1.77
CA GLU A 109 -14.89 -7.78 3.12
C GLU A 109 -15.09 -9.29 3.17
N TYR A 110 -14.49 -9.93 4.16
CA TYR A 110 -14.77 -11.30 4.52
C TYR A 110 -14.77 -11.45 6.05
N ALA A 111 -15.60 -12.36 6.53
CA ALA A 111 -15.61 -12.80 7.92
C ALA A 111 -15.92 -14.29 7.93
N PHE A 112 -15.10 -15.07 8.65
CA PHE A 112 -15.29 -16.50 8.83
C PHE A 112 -15.88 -16.74 10.22
N GLY A 113 -17.07 -17.35 10.27
CA GLY A 113 -17.79 -17.71 11.50
C GLY A 113 -16.98 -18.61 12.45
N ASN A 114 -17.43 -18.75 13.70
CA ASN A 114 -16.72 -19.59 14.69
C ASN A 114 -16.72 -21.05 14.23
N ALA A 115 -15.55 -21.70 14.30
CA ALA A 115 -15.37 -23.14 14.01
C ALA A 115 -16.04 -24.07 15.05
N ALA A 116 -17.08 -23.60 15.74
CA ALA A 116 -17.72 -24.29 16.86
C ALA A 116 -18.89 -25.20 16.43
N ASN A 117 -19.43 -25.06 15.20
CA ASN A 117 -20.41 -25.96 14.61
C ASN A 117 -20.14 -26.10 13.10
N ASP A 118 -20.18 -27.35 12.62
CA ASP A 118 -20.00 -27.91 11.26
C ASP A 118 -18.83 -27.44 10.37
N GLY A 119 -18.08 -26.42 10.77
CA GLY A 119 -16.88 -25.96 10.07
C GLY A 119 -17.16 -25.32 8.70
N SER A 120 -18.42 -25.02 8.37
CA SER A 120 -18.79 -24.44 7.07
C SER A 120 -18.27 -23.00 6.89
N GLY A 121 -18.03 -22.27 7.98
CA GLY A 121 -17.31 -20.99 7.95
C GLY A 121 -17.99 -19.86 7.19
N GLU A 122 -19.24 -20.04 6.76
CA GLU A 122 -20.02 -19.00 6.08
C GLU A 122 -20.59 -18.00 7.11
N ALA A 123 -20.64 -16.73 6.69
CA ALA A 123 -21.25 -15.62 7.41
C ALA A 123 -22.59 -15.27 6.77
#